data_AF-A0A7C4D9Q2-F1
#
_entry.id   AF-A0A7C4D9Q2-F1
#
_cell.length_a   1.000
_cell.length_b   1.000
_cell.length_c   1.000
_cell.angle_alpha   90.00
_cell.angle_beta   90.00
_cell.angle_gamma   90.00
#
_symmetry.space_group_name_H-M   'P 1'
#
loop_
_entity.id
_entity.type
_entity.pdbx_description
1 polymer ?
#
loop_
_entity_poly.entity_id
_entity_poly.type
_entity_poly.pdbx_seq_one_letter_code
_entity_poly.pdbx_strand_id
1 'polypeptide(L)' 'MTENFFRVLSRYGAYGVLILVLLSALLGSVVAAALKKAGFLTPLAALAIILITTLSLGGFTALLYLKYIKEAGC' A
#
# COMPACT_ATOMS: atom_id res chain seq x y z
N MET A 1 -13.49 -7.38 -7.74
CA MET A 1 -12.49 -6.43 -8.27
C MET A 1 -11.09 -6.69 -7.70
N THR A 2 -10.95 -6.75 -6.37
CA THR A 2 -9.69 -7.08 -5.65
C THR A 2 -9.12 -8.47 -5.99
N GLU A 3 -9.97 -9.47 -6.21
CA GLU A 3 -9.54 -10.83 -6.56
C GLU A 3 -8.81 -10.91 -7.91
N ASN A 4 -9.30 -10.17 -8.92
CA ASN A 4 -8.62 -10.06 -10.21
C ASN A 4 -7.27 -9.35 -10.07
N PHE A 5 -7.20 -8.34 -9.19
CA PHE A 5 -5.96 -7.63 -8.88
C PHE A 5 -4.94 -8.55 -8.20
N PHE A 6 -5.36 -9.34 -7.20
CA PHE A 6 -4.50 -10.32 -6.55
C PHE A 6 -4.09 -11.47 -7.48
N ARG A 7 -4.94 -11.88 -8.41
CA ARG A 7 -4.61 -12.88 -9.43
C ARG A 7 -3.53 -12.37 -10.41
N VAL A 8 -3.58 -11.09 -10.78
CA VAL A 8 -2.50 -10.47 -11.57
C VAL A 8 -1.22 -10.36 -10.75
N LEU A 9 -1.34 -9.98 -9.47
CA LEU A 9 -0.18 -9.90 -8.58
C LEU A 9 0.45 -11.26 -8.27
N SER A 10 -0.33 -12.35 -8.17
CA SER A 10 0.18 -13.69 -7.83
C SER A 10 1.21 -14.21 -8.82
N ARG A 11 1.19 -13.71 -10.07
CA ARG A 11 2.24 -13.97 -11.06
C ARG A 11 3.64 -13.50 -10.63
N TYR A 12 3.69 -12.54 -9.71
CA TYR A 12 4.91 -11.98 -9.12
C TYR A 12 5.25 -12.62 -7.76
N GLY A 13 4.43 -13.58 -7.27
CA GLY A 13 4.66 -14.29 -6.01
C GLY A 13 4.89 -13.34 -4.82
N ALA A 14 5.97 -13.56 -4.08
CA ALA A 14 6.38 -12.73 -2.94
C ALA A 14 6.62 -11.24 -3.30
N TYR A 15 6.99 -10.93 -4.55
CA TYR A 15 7.20 -9.55 -5.01
C TYR A 15 5.89 -8.76 -5.14
N GLY A 16 4.73 -9.43 -5.21
CA GLY A 16 3.42 -8.75 -5.19
C GLY A 16 3.18 -7.97 -3.90
N VAL A 17 3.73 -8.43 -2.77
CA VAL A 17 3.68 -7.71 -1.50
C VAL A 17 4.42 -6.38 -1.61
N LEU A 18 5.62 -6.39 -2.20
CA LEU A 18 6.41 -5.17 -2.40
C LEU A 18 5.69 -4.17 -3.31
N ILE A 19 5.04 -4.66 -4.37
CA ILE A 19 4.25 -3.82 -5.28
C ILE A 19 3.08 -3.15 -4.53
N LEU A 20 2.38 -3.88 -3.66
CA LEU A 20 1.29 -3.33 -2.83
C LEU A 20 1.77 -2.28 -1.84
N VAL A 21 2.91 -2.53 -1.19
CA VAL A 21 3.52 -1.59 -0.24
C VAL A 21 3.98 -0.32 -0.95
N LEU A 22 4.65 -0.46 -2.11
CA LEU A 22 5.08 0.66 -2.95
C LEU A 22 3.89 1.50 -3.43
N LEU A 23 2.80 0.89 -3.89
CA LEU A 23 1.59 1.60 -4.30
C LEU A 23 0.94 2.36 -3.14
N SER A 24 0.88 1.75 -1.96
CA SER A 24 0.36 2.39 -0.75
C SER A 24 1.22 3.57 -0.30
N ALA A 25 2.55 3.43 -0.37
CA ALA A 25 3.49 4.51 -0.08
C ALA A 25 3.39 5.66 -1.10
N LEU A 26 3.15 5.34 -2.38
CA LEU A 26 2.92 6.32 -3.44
C LEU A 26 1.65 7.13 -3.16
N LEU A 27 0.55 6.46 -2.82
CA LEU A 27 -0.71 7.09 -2.43
C LEU A 27 -0.54 7.98 -1.19
N GLY A 28 0.12 7.47 -0.15
CA GLY A 28 0.44 8.25 1.05
C GLY A 28 1.26 9.50 0.72
N SER A 29 2.23 9.39 -0.20
CA SER A 29 3.07 10.52 -0.63
C SER A 29 2.28 11.57 -1.42
N VAL A 30 1.37 11.15 -2.30
CA VAL A 30 0.49 12.07 -3.04
C VAL A 30 -0.45 12.81 -2.10
N VAL A 31 -1.04 12.11 -1.14
CA VAL A 31 -1.89 12.71 -0.10
C VAL A 31 -1.08 13.71 0.73
N ALA A 32 0.09 13.32 1.22
CA ALA A 32 0.97 14.21 1.98
C ALA A 32 1.41 15.45 1.19
N ALA A 33 1.73 15.29 -0.10
CA ALA A 33 2.08 16.41 -0.98
C ALA A 33 0.89 17.34 -1.21
N ALA A 34 -0.32 16.80 -1.41
CA ALA A 34 -1.54 17.58 -1.56
C ALA A 34 -1.86 18.39 -0.29
N LEU A 35 -1.76 17.78 0.89
CA LEU A 35 -1.98 18.49 2.16
C LEU A 35 -0.89 19.52 2.47
N LYS A 36 0.38 19.23 2.12
CA LYS A 36 1.47 20.22 2.20
C LYS A 36 1.16 21.43 1.30
N LYS A 37 0.66 21.19 0.09
CA LYS A 37 0.29 22.24 -0.86
C LYS A 37 -0.92 23.07 -0.39
N ALA A 38 -1.82 22.47 0.38
CA ALA A 38 -2.95 23.15 0.98
C ALA A 38 -2.56 24.04 2.18
N GLY A 39 -1.29 24.03 2.62
CA GLY A 39 -0.79 24.84 3.74
C GLY A 39 -1.12 24.27 5.12
N PHE A 40 -1.73 23.08 5.19
CA PHE A 40 -2.24 22.48 6.42
C PHE A 40 -1.26 21.53 7.12
N LEU A 41 -0.03 21.35 6.59
CA LEU A 41 0.82 20.27 7.06
C LEU A 41 2.31 20.61 7.23
N THR A 42 2.79 20.40 8.45
CA THR A 42 4.22 20.33 8.77
C THR A 42 4.84 19.08 8.16
N PRO A 43 6.14 19.11 7.78
CA PRO A 43 6.82 17.96 7.18
C PRO A 43 6.79 16.71 8.08
N LEU A 44 6.72 16.90 9.40
CA LEU A 44 6.59 15.81 10.37
C LEU A 44 5.22 15.10 10.25
N ALA A 45 4.14 15.86 10.14
CA ALA A 45 2.80 15.31 9.96
C ALA A 45 2.64 14.60 8.60
N ALA A 46 3.33 15.09 7.56
CA ALA A 46 3.31 14.49 6.23
C ALA A 46 3.94 13.09 6.26
N LEU A 47 5.08 12.97 6.93
CA LEU A 47 5.75 11.70 7.19
C LEU A 47 4.88 10.75 8.02
N ALA A 48 4.21 11.25 9.06
CA ALA A 48 3.31 10.44 9.88
C ALA A 48 2.13 9.88 9.08
N ILE A 49 1.51 10.69 8.20
CA ILE A 49 0.44 10.23 7.31
C ILE A 49 0.97 9.16 6.36
N ILE A 50 2.12 9.38 5.70
CA ILE A 50 2.71 8.37 4.81
C ILE A 50 2.96 7.06 5.56
N LEU A 51 3.54 7.13 6.76
CA LEU A 51 3.80 5.97 7.61
C LEU A 51 2.53 5.22 8.00
N ILE A 52 1.53 5.92 8.53
CA ILE A 52 0.25 5.32 8.95
C ILE A 52 -0.46 4.71 7.75
N THR A 53 -0.53 5.42 6.62
CA THR A 53 -1.22 4.91 5.42
C THR A 53 -0.50 3.69 4.85
N THR A 54 0.83 3.69 4.85
CA THR A 54 1.63 2.55 4.34
C THR A 54 1.53 1.35 5.28
N LEU A 55 1.62 1.55 6.60
CA LEU A 55 1.53 0.47 7.59
C LEU A 55 0.13 -0.11 7.69
N SER A 56 -0.91 0.74 7.77
CA SER A 56 -2.29 0.28 7.89
C SER A 56 -2.78 -0.27 6.56
N LEU A 57 -2.79 0.54 5.51
CA LEU A 57 -3.39 0.14 4.22
C LEU A 57 -2.51 -0.87 3.50
N GLY A 58 -1.21 -0.58 3.39
CA GLY A 58 -0.23 -1.44 2.74
C GLY A 58 0.04 -2.72 3.51
N GLY A 59 0.16 -2.66 4.83
CA GLY A 59 0.31 -3.85 5.68
C GLY A 59 -0.93 -4.75 5.67
N PHE A 60 -2.13 -4.18 5.74
CA PHE A 60 -3.38 -4.95 5.67
C PHE A 60 -3.56 -5.61 4.30
N THR A 61 -3.30 -4.90 3.20
CA THR A 61 -3.37 -5.49 1.85
C THR A 61 -2.28 -6.52 1.61
N ALA A 62 -1.07 -6.34 2.15
CA ALA A 62 -0.01 -7.34 2.10
C ALA A 62 -0.40 -8.64 2.82
N LEU A 63 -1.00 -8.54 4.00
CA LEU A 63 -1.51 -9.70 4.75
C LEU A 63 -2.62 -10.42 3.99
N LEU A 64 -3.58 -9.69 3.42
CA LEU A 64 -4.64 -10.26 2.60
C LEU A 64 -4.09 -10.97 1.36
N TYR A 65 -3.07 -10.38 0.72
CA TYR A 65 -2.41 -10.97 -0.44
C TYR A 65 -1.62 -12.24 -0.10
N LEU A 66 -0.87 -12.25 1.01
CA LEU A 66 -0.18 -13.44 1.50
C LEU A 66 -1.18 -14.56 1.83
N LYS A 67 -2.31 -14.22 2.45
CA LYS A 67 -3.38 -15.18 2.71
C LYS A 67 -3.96 -15.73 1.41
N TYR A 68 -4.20 -14.86 0.42
CA TYR A 68 -4.68 -15.25 -0.90
C TYR A 68 -3.71 -16.19 -1.63
N ILE A 69 -2.40 -15.92 -1.65
CA ILE A 69 -1.42 -16.85 -2.26
C ILE A 69 -1.47 -18.22 -1.56
N LYS A 70 -1.50 -18.22 -0.22
CA LYS A 70 -1.55 -19.45 0.57
C LYS A 70 -2.81 -20.28 0.32
N GLU A 71 -3.97 -19.63 0.17
CA GLU A 71 -5.24 -20.30 -0.18
C GLU A 71 -5.30 -20.72 -1.66
N ALA A 72 -4.67 -19.96 -2.56
CA ALA A 72 -4.63 -20.26 -3.99
C ALA A 72 -3.61 -21.36 -4.37
N GLY A 73 -2.70 -21.74 -3.46
CA GLY A 73 -1.70 -22.79 -3.70
C GLY A 73 -0.62 -22.42 -4.72
N CYS A 74 -0.36 -21.13 -4.92
CA CYS A 74 0.74 -20.62 -5.77
C CYS A 74 2.08 -20.58 -5.03
#